data_AF-A0A783AR55-F1
#
_entry.id   AF-A0A783AR55-F1
#
_cell.length_a   1.000
_cell.length_b   1.000
_cell.length_c   1.000
_cell.angle_alpha   90.00
_cell.angle_beta   90.00
_cell.angle_gamma   90.00
#
_symmetry.space_group_name_H-M   'P 1'
#
loop_
_entity.id
_entity.type
_entity.pdbx_description
1 polymer ?
#
loop_
_entity_poly.entity_id
_entity_poly.type
_entity_poly.pdbx_seq_one_letter_code
_entity_poly.pdbx_strand_id
1 'polypeptide(L)'
;ESIENVRNKLEIKTQFEKEKLAQDRIKTKNQLDANIQRLNYSLDIANAAGIKKPVYSNGQAVKDDPDFSISLGADGIERKLEIEKAVTDVAELNGELRNRQYLVEQLTKTNVNDVNFTPFKYQLRPSLPVKKDGQGKAIIVILSALVGGMVACGGVLLRHAMASRKQDAMMADHLV
;
A
#
# COMPACT_ATOMS: atom_id res chain seq x y z
N GLU A 1 -10.29 2.19 11.07
CA GLU A 1 -9.41 2.57 9.95
C GLU A 1 -8.12 1.73 9.84
N SER A 2 -7.14 1.78 10.74
CA SER A 2 -5.85 1.10 10.52
C SER A 2 -5.92 -0.44 10.40
N ILE A 3 -6.64 -1.12 11.31
CA ILE A 3 -6.80 -2.58 11.27
C ILE A 3 -7.72 -3.03 10.12
N GLU A 4 -8.76 -2.24 9.84
CA GLU A 4 -9.67 -2.46 8.71
C GLU A 4 -8.94 -2.37 7.36
N ASN A 5 -8.00 -1.42 7.22
CA ASN A 5 -7.13 -1.34 6.04
C ASN A 5 -6.23 -2.57 5.90
N VAL A 6 -5.77 -3.18 7.00
CA VAL A 6 -5.00 -4.43 6.96
C VAL A 6 -5.89 -5.59 6.53
N ARG A 7 -7.12 -5.67 7.03
CA ARG A 7 -8.11 -6.68 6.65
C ARG A 7 -8.46 -6.59 5.16
N ASN A 8 -8.72 -5.38 4.67
CA ASN A 8 -8.99 -5.14 3.25
C ASN A 8 -7.78 -5.52 2.36
N LYS A 9 -6.55 -5.17 2.77
CA LYS A 9 -5.35 -5.58 2.04
C LYS A 9 -5.17 -7.10 2.02
N LEU A 10 -5.47 -7.78 3.12
CA LEU A 10 -5.40 -9.25 3.21
C LEU A 10 -6.44 -9.89 2.28
N GLU A 11 -7.67 -9.37 2.26
CA GLU A 11 -8.74 -9.85 1.37
C GLU A 11 -8.36 -9.70 -0.10
N ILE A 12 -7.93 -8.49 -0.50
CA ILE A 12 -7.49 -8.22 -1.88
C ILE A 12 -6.34 -9.14 -2.27
N LYS A 13 -5.34 -9.33 -1.40
CA LYS A 13 -4.20 -10.22 -1.67
C LYS A 13 -4.64 -11.67 -1.81
N THR A 14 -5.56 -12.13 -0.96
CA THR A 14 -6.08 -13.50 -0.99
C THR A 14 -6.85 -13.75 -2.29
N GLN A 15 -7.71 -12.81 -2.69
CA GLN A 15 -8.45 -12.90 -3.94
C GLN A 15 -7.52 -12.92 -5.16
N PHE A 16 -6.56 -11.99 -5.20
CA PHE A 16 -5.57 -11.93 -6.27
C PHE A 16 -4.78 -13.23 -6.41
N GLU A 17 -4.25 -13.77 -5.31
CA GLU A 17 -3.47 -15.03 -5.37
C GLU A 17 -4.32 -16.22 -5.81
N LYS A 18 -5.59 -16.28 -5.38
CA LYS A 18 -6.53 -17.32 -5.79
C LYS A 18 -6.85 -17.27 -7.29
N GLU A 19 -7.18 -16.10 -7.81
CA GLU A 19 -7.44 -15.89 -9.24
C GLU A 19 -6.18 -16.19 -10.07
N LYS A 20 -5.03 -15.69 -9.60
CA LYS A 20 -3.74 -15.93 -10.25
C LYS A 20 -3.37 -17.42 -10.26
N LEU A 21 -3.71 -18.17 -9.20
CA LEU A 21 -3.49 -19.62 -9.15
C LEU A 21 -4.38 -20.37 -10.14
N ALA A 22 -5.66 -19.99 -10.23
CA ALA A 22 -6.57 -20.56 -11.23
C ALA A 22 -6.08 -20.29 -12.66
N GLN A 23 -5.61 -19.07 -12.93
CA GLN A 23 -5.03 -18.71 -14.23
C GLN A 23 -3.79 -19.55 -14.56
N ASP A 24 -2.87 -19.68 -13.61
CA ASP A 24 -1.61 -20.39 -13.85
C ASP A 24 -1.87 -21.90 -14.03
N ARG A 25 -2.83 -22.50 -13.33
CA ARG A 25 -3.27 -23.90 -13.60
C ARG A 25 -3.76 -24.09 -15.03
N ILE A 26 -4.56 -23.15 -15.55
CA ILE A 26 -5.03 -23.20 -16.95
C ILE A 26 -3.86 -23.05 -17.91
N LYS A 27 -2.94 -22.11 -17.67
CA LYS A 27 -1.76 -21.92 -18.52
C LYS A 27 -0.88 -23.17 -18.57
N THR A 28 -0.59 -23.77 -17.42
CA THR A 28 0.20 -25.01 -17.35
C THR A 28 -0.52 -26.16 -18.04
N LYS A 29 -1.85 -26.26 -17.92
CA LYS A 29 -2.64 -27.25 -18.63
C LYS A 29 -2.56 -27.06 -20.15
N ASN A 30 -2.75 -25.83 -20.63
CA ASN A 30 -2.63 -25.53 -22.06
C ASN A 30 -1.21 -25.85 -22.60
N GLN A 31 -0.18 -25.59 -21.79
CA GLN A 31 1.18 -25.95 -22.14
C GLN A 31 1.38 -27.47 -22.20
N LEU A 32 0.81 -28.22 -21.25
CA LEU A 32 0.82 -29.67 -21.26
C LEU A 32 0.10 -30.21 -22.51
N ASP A 33 -1.08 -29.68 -22.84
CA ASP A 33 -1.82 -30.09 -24.04
C ASP A 33 -1.02 -29.83 -25.32
N ALA A 34 -0.35 -28.67 -25.43
CA ALA A 34 0.55 -28.35 -26.54
C ALA A 34 1.77 -29.29 -26.60
N ASN A 35 2.34 -29.64 -25.44
CA ASN A 35 3.44 -30.58 -25.35
C ASN A 35 3.01 -31.99 -25.79
N ILE A 36 1.82 -32.45 -25.40
CA ILE A 36 1.27 -33.74 -25.84
C ILE A 36 1.15 -33.79 -27.36
N GLN A 37 0.65 -32.72 -28.00
CA GLN A 37 0.57 -32.65 -29.45
C GLN A 37 1.96 -32.70 -30.10
N ARG A 38 2.92 -31.95 -29.54
CA ARG A 38 4.31 -31.97 -29.99
C ARG A 38 4.94 -33.36 -29.85
N LEU A 39 4.70 -34.07 -28.74
CA LEU A 39 5.17 -35.43 -28.52
C LEU A 39 4.54 -36.43 -29.49
N ASN A 40 3.25 -36.29 -29.83
CA ASN A 40 2.63 -37.13 -30.86
C ASN A 40 3.37 -36.96 -32.20
N TYR A 41 3.66 -35.72 -32.62
CA TYR A 41 4.42 -35.47 -33.85
C TYR A 41 5.86 -36.02 -33.76
N SER A 42 6.54 -35.85 -32.63
CA SER A 42 7.86 -36.45 -32.41
C SER A 42 7.83 -37.98 -32.50
N LEU A 43 6.78 -38.63 -32.01
CA LEU A 43 6.62 -40.08 -32.10
C LEU A 43 6.45 -40.53 -33.56
N ASP A 44 5.61 -39.84 -34.33
CA ASP A 44 5.39 -40.12 -35.75
C ASP A 44 6.69 -39.95 -36.56
N ILE A 45 7.44 -38.88 -36.31
CA ILE A 45 8.73 -38.61 -36.96
C ILE A 45 9.77 -39.66 -36.57
N ALA A 46 9.86 -40.04 -35.28
CA ALA A 46 10.80 -41.06 -34.81
C ALA A 46 10.51 -42.42 -35.44
N ASN A 47 9.23 -42.79 -35.56
CA ASN A 47 8.79 -44.01 -36.24
C ASN A 47 9.12 -43.97 -37.73
N ALA A 48 8.86 -42.85 -38.42
CA ALA A 48 9.19 -42.68 -39.83
C ALA A 48 10.70 -42.71 -40.10
N ALA A 49 11.50 -42.15 -39.20
CA ALA A 49 12.96 -42.17 -39.27
C ALA A 49 13.58 -43.52 -38.84
N GLY A 50 12.77 -44.48 -38.37
CA GLY A 50 13.24 -45.78 -37.90
C GLY A 50 14.02 -45.74 -36.58
N ILE A 51 13.89 -44.66 -35.81
CA ILE A 51 14.60 -44.44 -34.55
C ILE A 51 13.75 -44.98 -33.40
N LYS A 52 13.92 -46.27 -33.07
CA LYS A 52 13.19 -46.91 -31.96
C LYS A 52 13.82 -46.68 -30.60
N LYS A 53 15.14 -46.82 -30.52
CA LYS A 53 15.92 -46.69 -29.28
C LYS A 53 16.59 -45.31 -29.19
N PRO A 54 16.97 -44.86 -27.99
CA PRO A 54 17.66 -43.58 -27.83
C PRO A 54 18.93 -43.52 -28.67
N VAL A 55 19.12 -42.40 -29.35
CA VAL A 55 20.28 -42.17 -30.21
C VAL A 55 21.41 -41.64 -29.35
N TYR A 56 22.28 -42.55 -28.91
CA TYR A 56 23.52 -42.17 -28.23
C TYR A 56 24.56 -41.85 -29.29
N SER A 57 25.03 -40.61 -29.31
CA SER A 57 26.22 -40.28 -30.07
C SER A 57 27.45 -40.46 -29.20
N ASN A 58 28.45 -41.18 -29.73
CA ASN A 58 29.75 -41.42 -29.10
C ASN A 58 30.60 -40.13 -29.06
N GLY A 59 30.12 -39.08 -28.40
CA GLY A 59 30.84 -37.82 -28.19
C GLY A 59 30.62 -36.72 -29.24
N GLN A 60 29.73 -36.89 -30.24
CA GLN A 60 29.32 -35.82 -31.15
C GLN A 60 27.92 -35.31 -30.78
N ALA A 61 27.65 -34.00 -30.77
CA ALA A 61 26.31 -33.51 -30.44
C ALA A 61 25.29 -34.03 -31.46
N VAL A 62 24.31 -34.84 -31.02
CA VAL A 62 23.17 -35.22 -31.87
C VAL A 62 22.39 -33.96 -32.17
N LYS A 63 22.36 -33.58 -33.44
CA LYS A 63 21.59 -32.41 -33.90
C LYS A 63 20.14 -32.82 -34.03
N ASP A 64 19.44 -32.78 -32.90
CA ASP A 64 18.00 -33.06 -32.82
C ASP A 64 17.21 -31.85 -33.32
N ASP A 65 16.00 -32.11 -33.79
CA ASP A 65 15.09 -31.02 -34.18
C ASP A 65 14.64 -30.26 -32.92
N PRO A 66 14.74 -28.92 -32.90
CA PRO A 66 14.39 -28.13 -31.71
C PRO A 66 12.88 -28.12 -31.43
N ASP A 67 12.05 -28.35 -32.45
CA ASP A 67 10.60 -28.37 -32.34
C ASP A 67 10.07 -29.79 -32.05
N PHE A 68 10.68 -30.82 -32.63
CA PHE A 68 10.28 -32.23 -32.49
C PHE A 68 11.46 -33.14 -32.17
N SER A 69 11.86 -33.17 -30.91
CA SER A 69 12.95 -34.02 -30.44
C SER A 69 12.66 -35.51 -30.65
N ILE A 70 13.53 -36.21 -31.39
CA ILE A 70 13.45 -37.66 -31.67
C ILE A 70 14.57 -38.46 -31.01
N SER A 71 15.52 -37.79 -30.34
CA SER A 71 16.71 -38.42 -29.74
C SER A 71 16.41 -39.49 -28.68
N LEU A 72 15.27 -39.40 -27.99
CA LEU A 72 14.82 -40.39 -27.00
C LEU A 72 14.38 -41.71 -27.65
N GLY A 73 14.08 -41.70 -28.96
CA GLY A 73 13.55 -42.83 -29.71
C GLY A 73 12.06 -43.07 -29.48
N ALA A 74 11.41 -43.73 -30.45
CA ALA A 74 9.96 -43.97 -30.45
C ALA A 74 9.48 -44.67 -29.16
N ASP A 75 10.20 -45.70 -28.69
CA ASP A 75 9.81 -46.46 -27.49
C ASP A 75 9.77 -45.57 -26.23
N GLY A 76 10.74 -44.64 -26.12
CA GLY A 76 10.80 -43.72 -24.98
C GLY A 76 9.83 -42.56 -25.09
N ILE A 77 9.60 -42.04 -26.30
CA ILE A 77 8.63 -40.98 -26.57
C ILE A 77 7.20 -41.49 -26.33
N GLU A 78 6.88 -42.72 -26.76
CA GLU A 78 5.60 -43.37 -26.52
C GLU A 78 5.30 -43.46 -25.02
N ARG A 79 6.26 -43.95 -24.23
CA ARG A 79 6.09 -44.02 -22.77
C ARG A 79 5.95 -42.64 -22.13
N LYS A 80 6.70 -41.65 -22.60
CA LYS A 80 6.59 -40.26 -22.11
C LYS A 80 5.20 -39.67 -22.44
N LEU A 81 4.69 -39.94 -23.63
CA LEU A 81 3.37 -39.51 -24.08
C LEU A 81 2.25 -40.12 -23.23
N GLU A 82 2.36 -41.41 -22.89
CA GLU A 82 1.44 -42.06 -21.95
C GLU A 82 1.45 -41.40 -20.58
N ILE A 83 2.64 -41.07 -20.06
CA ILE A 83 2.80 -40.37 -18.77
C ILE A 83 2.12 -39.01 -18.84
N GLU A 84 2.43 -38.19 -19.86
CA GLU A 84 1.86 -36.84 -20.00
C GLU A 84 0.34 -36.86 -20.19
N LYS A 85 -0.21 -37.84 -20.93
CA LYS A 85 -1.67 -38.03 -21.07
C LYS A 85 -2.34 -38.52 -19.77
N ALA A 86 -1.61 -39.24 -18.92
CA ALA A 86 -2.12 -39.71 -17.64
C ALA A 86 -2.13 -38.62 -16.55
N VAL A 87 -1.40 -37.50 -16.74
CA VAL A 87 -1.38 -36.39 -15.79
C VAL A 87 -2.77 -35.76 -15.70
N THR A 88 -3.44 -36.00 -14.58
CA THR A 88 -4.78 -35.46 -14.32
C THR A 88 -4.72 -34.11 -13.60
N ASP A 89 -3.72 -33.89 -12.74
CA ASP A 89 -3.47 -32.61 -12.06
C ASP A 89 -2.06 -32.09 -12.33
N VAL A 90 -1.98 -30.92 -12.98
CA VAL A 90 -0.72 -30.21 -13.25
C VAL A 90 0.03 -29.78 -11.99
N ALA A 91 -0.64 -29.74 -10.84
CA ALA A 91 -0.03 -29.40 -9.56
C ALA A 91 0.84 -30.53 -8.98
N GLU A 92 0.70 -31.77 -9.43
CA GLU A 92 1.55 -32.88 -8.97
C GLU A 92 2.98 -32.78 -9.50
N LEU A 93 3.13 -32.27 -10.73
CA LEU A 93 4.41 -32.13 -11.40
C LEU A 93 5.06 -30.75 -11.19
N ASN A 94 4.28 -29.74 -10.79
CA ASN A 94 4.76 -28.38 -10.66
C ASN A 94 4.83 -27.93 -9.19
N GLY A 95 6.06 -27.86 -8.66
CA GLY A 95 6.33 -27.40 -7.30
C GLY A 95 5.91 -25.95 -7.03
N GLU A 96 5.97 -25.07 -8.04
CA GLU A 96 5.55 -23.68 -7.91
C GLU A 96 4.03 -23.58 -7.72
N LEU A 97 3.23 -24.32 -8.50
CA LEU A 97 1.78 -24.37 -8.32
C LEU A 97 1.40 -24.87 -6.92
N ARG A 98 2.12 -25.87 -6.41
CA ARG A 98 1.93 -26.40 -5.06
C ARG A 98 2.28 -25.37 -3.98
N ASN A 99 3.37 -24.62 -4.16
CA ASN A 99 3.77 -23.52 -3.26
C ASN A 99 2.74 -22.39 -3.26
N ARG A 100 2.19 -22.04 -4.42
CA ARG A 100 1.15 -21.00 -4.54
C ARG A 100 -0.18 -21.46 -3.93
N GLN A 101 -0.55 -22.72 -4.10
CA GLN A 101 -1.71 -23.31 -3.42
C GLN A 101 -1.55 -23.25 -1.90
N TYR A 102 -0.36 -23.58 -1.38
CA TYR A 102 -0.04 -23.45 0.04
C TYR A 102 -0.14 -21.99 0.52
N LEU A 103 0.38 -21.05 -0.25
CA LEU A 103 0.29 -19.62 0.08
C LEU A 103 -1.18 -19.16 0.19
N VAL A 104 -2.03 -19.53 -0.77
CA VAL A 104 -3.46 -19.20 -0.74
C VAL A 104 -4.14 -19.79 0.49
N GLU A 105 -3.81 -21.03 0.83
CA GLU A 105 -4.35 -21.70 2.02
C GLU A 105 -3.93 -20.98 3.31
N GLN A 106 -2.67 -20.58 3.42
CA GLN A 106 -2.17 -19.81 4.57
C GLN A 106 -2.81 -18.42 4.67
N LEU A 107 -3.00 -17.73 3.53
CA LEU A 107 -3.68 -16.44 3.49
C LEU A 107 -5.15 -16.56 3.92
N THR A 108 -5.83 -17.62 3.48
CA THR A 108 -7.23 -17.89 3.83
C THR A 108 -7.38 -18.27 5.31
N LYS A 109 -6.41 -18.98 5.89
CA LYS A 109 -6.38 -19.32 7.33
C LYS A 109 -6.01 -18.13 8.22
N THR A 110 -5.33 -17.13 7.68
CA THR A 110 -4.88 -15.97 8.45
C THR A 110 -6.07 -15.07 8.76
N ASN A 111 -6.34 -14.83 10.04
CA ASN A 111 -7.33 -13.85 10.49
C ASN A 111 -6.64 -12.68 11.20
N VAL A 112 -7.09 -11.46 10.93
CA VAL A 112 -6.60 -10.25 11.57
C VAL A 112 -7.48 -9.96 12.79
N ASN A 113 -6.96 -10.31 13.96
CA ASN A 113 -7.59 -10.01 15.24
C ASN A 113 -7.69 -8.49 15.46
N ASP A 114 -8.68 -8.07 16.25
CA ASP A 114 -8.79 -6.67 16.67
C ASP A 114 -7.70 -6.36 17.70
N VAL A 115 -6.64 -5.72 17.22
CA VAL A 115 -5.51 -5.29 18.05
C VAL A 115 -5.69 -3.83 18.43
N ASN A 116 -5.73 -3.55 19.72
CA ASN A 116 -5.68 -2.19 20.23
C ASN A 116 -4.21 -1.76 20.37
N PHE A 117 -3.79 -0.76 19.60
CA PHE A 117 -2.44 -0.21 19.68
C PHE A 117 -2.50 1.32 19.78
N THR A 118 -1.61 1.88 20.59
CA THR A 118 -1.44 3.33 20.69
C THR A 118 -0.37 3.78 19.67
N PRO A 119 -0.72 4.56 18.64
CA PRO A 119 0.21 4.91 17.55
C PRO A 119 1.31 5.90 17.97
N PHE A 120 1.24 6.43 19.18
CA PHE A 120 2.23 7.33 19.74
C PHE A 120 2.46 7.00 21.22
N LYS A 121 3.59 7.45 21.75
CA LYS A 121 3.94 7.32 23.17
C LYS A 121 4.13 8.70 23.77
N TYR A 122 3.42 8.97 24.86
CA TYR A 122 3.60 10.20 25.61
C TYR A 122 4.98 10.21 26.28
N GLN A 123 5.81 11.21 25.98
CA GLN A 123 6.99 11.53 26.81
C GLN A 123 6.56 12.27 28.08
N LEU A 124 5.59 13.18 27.93
CA LEU A 124 4.93 13.87 29.02
C LEU A 124 3.42 13.70 28.87
N ARG A 125 2.74 13.36 29.97
CA ARG A 125 1.28 13.31 29.98
C ARG A 125 0.73 14.73 29.79
N PRO A 126 -0.45 14.90 29.17
CA PRO A 126 -1.08 16.22 29.04
C PRO A 126 -1.23 16.86 30.43
N SER A 127 -0.48 17.93 30.68
CA SER A 127 -0.53 18.66 31.95
C SER A 127 -1.61 19.72 31.89
N LEU A 128 -2.33 19.91 32.99
CA LEU A 128 -3.30 21.00 33.10
C LEU A 128 -2.56 22.36 33.05
N PRO A 129 -3.02 23.31 32.21
CA PRO A 129 -2.37 24.61 32.10
C PRO A 129 -2.53 25.39 33.41
N VAL A 130 -1.42 25.66 34.09
CA VAL A 130 -1.38 26.46 35.32
C VAL A 130 -1.66 27.95 35.07
N LYS A 131 -1.47 28.42 33.84
CA LYS A 131 -1.74 29.79 33.41
C LYS A 131 -2.54 29.74 32.12
N LYS A 132 -3.59 30.57 32.04
CA LYS A 132 -4.35 30.76 30.80
C LYS A 132 -3.46 31.49 29.80
N ASP A 133 -3.20 30.87 28.65
CA ASP A 133 -2.60 31.56 27.51
C ASP A 133 -3.61 32.58 26.96
N GLY A 134 -3.25 33.85 27.02
CA GLY A 134 -4.12 34.97 26.68
C GLY A 134 -3.58 36.29 27.23
N GLN A 135 -4.28 37.39 26.91
CA GLN A 135 -3.90 38.72 27.38
C GLN A 135 -3.93 38.76 28.92
N GLY A 136 -2.79 39.09 29.53
CA GLY A 136 -2.66 39.14 30.98
C GLY A 136 -3.64 40.15 31.55
N LYS A 137 -4.51 39.74 32.47
CA LYS A 137 -5.48 40.64 33.14
C LYS A 137 -4.79 41.89 33.71
N ALA A 138 -3.58 41.73 34.24
CA ALA A 138 -2.76 42.83 34.72
C ALA A 138 -2.42 43.85 33.61
N ILE A 139 -2.03 43.39 32.41
CA ILE A 139 -1.71 44.28 31.28
C ILE A 139 -2.94 45.07 30.85
N ILE A 140 -4.11 44.42 30.79
CA ILE A 140 -5.38 45.09 30.44
C ILE A 140 -5.70 46.18 31.48
N VAL A 141 -5.58 45.87 32.77
CA VAL A 141 -5.85 46.83 33.84
C VAL A 141 -4.88 48.02 33.77
N ILE A 142 -3.58 47.76 33.62
CA ILE A 142 -2.55 48.83 33.54
C ILE A 142 -2.80 49.74 32.34
N LEU A 143 -3.06 49.17 31.16
CA LEU A 143 -3.33 49.95 29.95
C LEU A 143 -4.62 50.78 30.08
N SER A 144 -5.68 50.19 30.65
CA SER A 144 -6.94 50.91 30.87
C SER A 144 -6.77 52.10 31.83
N ALA A 145 -5.97 51.93 32.89
CA ALA A 145 -5.69 53.00 33.86
C ALA A 145 -4.87 54.14 33.23
N LEU A 146 -3.87 53.81 32.41
CA LEU A 146 -3.05 54.80 31.70
C LEU A 146 -3.89 55.64 30.74
N VAL A 147 -4.76 55.01 29.95
CA VAL A 147 -5.65 55.71 29.01
C VAL A 147 -6.66 56.57 29.76
N GLY A 148 -7.27 56.05 30.82
CA GLY A 148 -8.20 56.82 31.66
C GLY A 148 -7.54 58.05 32.30
N GLY A 149 -6.32 57.90 32.78
CA GLY A 149 -5.53 59.00 33.35
C GLY A 149 -5.25 60.11 32.33
N MET A 150 -4.83 59.75 31.12
CA MET A 150 -4.58 60.73 30.05
C MET A 150 -5.85 61.52 29.68
N VAL A 151 -7.00 60.84 29.58
CA VAL A 151 -8.28 61.49 29.26
C VAL A 151 -8.74 62.41 30.39
N ALA A 152 -8.61 61.99 31.65
CA ALA A 152 -9.00 62.81 32.81
C ALA A 152 -8.16 64.10 32.91
N CYS A 153 -6.83 63.97 32.78
CA CYS A 153 -5.94 65.13 32.76
C CYS A 153 -6.29 66.09 31.61
N GLY A 154 -6.51 65.57 30.41
CA GLY A 154 -6.93 66.37 29.25
C GLY A 154 -8.26 67.09 29.48
N GLY A 155 -9.26 66.42 30.07
CA GLY A 155 -10.56 67.01 30.38
C GLY A 155 -10.50 68.15 31.39
N VAL A 156 -9.71 68.01 32.45
CA VAL A 156 -9.52 69.08 33.46
C VAL A 156 -8.83 70.30 32.85
N LEU A 157 -7.77 70.08 32.07
CA LEU A 157 -7.04 71.18 31.42
C LEU A 157 -7.92 71.92 30.40
N LEU A 158 -8.70 71.21 29.59
CA LEU A 158 -9.64 71.83 28.65
C LEU A 158 -10.72 72.63 29.38
N ARG A 159 -11.31 72.07 30.45
CA ARG A 159 -12.32 72.77 31.26
C ARG A 159 -11.74 74.04 31.88
N HIS A 160 -10.54 73.96 32.44
CA HIS A 160 -9.85 75.10 33.01
C HIS A 160 -9.56 76.16 31.95
N ALA A 161 -9.01 75.77 30.79
CA ALA A 161 -8.72 76.68 29.69
C ALA A 161 -9.98 77.37 29.14
N MET A 162 -11.11 76.67 29.02
CA MET A 162 -12.38 77.28 28.61
C MET A 162 -12.94 78.23 29.67
N ALA A 163 -12.85 77.87 30.95
CA ALA A 163 -13.28 78.74 32.04
C ALA A 163 -12.46 80.04 32.09
N SER A 164 -11.12 79.94 31.96
CA SER A 164 -10.24 81.11 31.86
C SER A 164 -10.59 81.98 30.64
N ARG A 165 -10.78 81.38 29.45
CA ARG A 165 -11.19 82.15 28.26
C ARG A 165 -12.55 82.83 28.40
N LYS A 166 -13.51 82.19 29.08
CA LYS A 166 -14.82 82.80 29.36
C LYS A 166 -14.69 83.97 30.34
N GLN A 167 -13.81 83.88 31.33
CA GLN A 167 -13.52 85.00 32.24
C GLN A 167 -12.82 86.14 31.50
N ASP A 168 -11.84 85.85 30.64
CA ASP A 168 -11.16 86.85 29.80
C ASP A 168 -12.14 87.56 28.85
N ALA A 169 -13.06 86.82 28.22
CA ALA A 169 -14.09 87.38 27.37
C ALA A 169 -15.10 88.25 28.14
N MET A 170 -15.48 87.84 29.36
CA MET A 170 -16.37 88.62 30.22
C MET A 170 -15.70 89.89 30.77
N MET A 171 -14.38 89.86 30.99
CA MET A 171 -13.59 91.04 31.37
C MET A 171 -13.41 92.01 30.19
N ALA A 172 -13.32 91.50 28.96
CA ALA A 172 -13.26 92.33 27.76
C ALA A 172 -14.60 93.02 27.44
N ASP A 173 -15.73 92.36 27.68
CA ASP A 173 -17.08 92.91 27.44
C ASP A 173 -17.49 93.99 28.47
N HIS A 174 -16.85 94.02 29.64
CA HIS A 174 -17.06 95.06 30.66
C HIS A 174 -16.16 96.30 30.43
N LEU A 175 -15.27 96.28 29.44
CA LEU A 175 -14.33 97.37 29.11
C LEU A 175 -14.65 98.06 27.76
N VAL A 176 -15.79 97.75 27.15
CA VAL A 176 -16.36 98.41 25.95
C VAL A 176 -17.68 99.07 26.32
#